data_AF-A0A6B3PIM8-F1
#
_entry.id   AF-A0A6B3PIM8-F1
#
_cell.length_a   1.000
_cell.length_b   1.000
_cell.length_c   1.000
_cell.angle_alpha   90.00
_cell.angle_beta   90.00
_cell.angle_gamma   90.00
#
_symmetry.space_group_name_H-M   'P 1'
#
loop_
_entity.id
_entity.type
_entity.pdbx_description
1 polymer ?
#
loop_
_entity_poly.entity_id
_entity_poly.type
_entity_poly.pdbx_seq_one_letter_code
_entity_poly.pdbx_strand_id
1 'polypeptide(L)' 'MRLVEEGKTVVIIRYEQASAEIRTIANSKQLRPFGLCAGEFTVPDDFDAPLPEDILNAFEGK' A
#
# COMPACT_ATOMS: atom_id res chain seq x y z
N MET A 1 -2.10 21.08 -18.17
CA MET A 1 -1.88 20.73 -16.75
C MET A 1 -2.40 21.78 -15.76
N ARG A 2 -2.53 23.06 -16.14
CA ARG A 2 -3.05 24.15 -15.29
C ARG A 2 -4.27 23.83 -14.39
N LEU A 3 -5.29 23.13 -14.90
CA LEU A 3 -6.47 22.78 -14.09
C LEU A 3 -6.12 21.85 -12.91
N VAL A 4 -5.22 20.89 -13.14
CA VAL A 4 -4.74 19.98 -12.10
C VAL A 4 -3.90 20.75 -11.09
N GLU A 5 -3.01 21.64 -11.54
CA GLU A 5 -2.20 22.50 -10.67
C GLU A 5 -3.05 23.43 -9.77
N GLU A 6 -4.23 23.85 -10.24
CA GLU A 6 -5.23 24.60 -9.47
C GLU A 6 -6.03 23.73 -8.50
N GLY A 7 -5.71 22.43 -8.37
CA GLY A 7 -6.38 21.49 -7.47
C GLY A 7 -7.64 20.83 -8.01
N LYS A 8 -7.96 21.03 -9.30
CA LYS A 8 -9.11 20.37 -9.94
C LYS A 8 -8.72 18.96 -10.40
N THR A 9 -9.71 18.09 -10.43
CA THR A 9 -9.55 16.72 -10.92
C THR A 9 -9.97 16.64 -12.38
N VAL A 10 -9.18 15.96 -13.21
CA VAL A 10 -9.47 15.74 -14.64
C VAL A 10 -9.71 14.25 -14.86
N VAL A 11 -10.90 13.90 -15.35
CA VAL A 11 -11.26 12.50 -15.69
C VAL A 11 -11.06 12.27 -17.18
N ILE A 12 -10.34 11.21 -17.54
CA ILE A 12 -10.14 10.76 -18.91
C ILE A 12 -11.24 9.74 -19.24
N ILE A 13 -12.09 10.08 -20.19
CA ILE A 13 -13.17 9.20 -20.70
C ILE A 13 -12.74 8.62 -22.04
N ARG A 14 -12.88 7.30 -22.20
CA ARG A 14 -12.66 6.57 -23.46
C ARG A 14 -13.85 5.63 -23.68
N TYR A 15 -14.44 5.65 -24.88
CA TYR A 15 -15.65 4.87 -25.18
C TYR A 15 -16.77 5.07 -24.14
N GLU A 16 -17.02 6.33 -23.76
CA GLU A 16 -18.02 6.70 -22.74
C GLU A 16 -17.76 6.14 -21.32
N GLN A 17 -16.60 5.49 -21.11
CA GLN A 17 -16.20 4.95 -19.83
C GLN A 17 -15.04 5.75 -19.23
N ALA A 18 -15.14 6.10 -17.95
CA ALA A 18 -14.04 6.69 -17.21
C ALA A 18 -12.88 5.68 -17.12
N SER A 19 -11.76 5.99 -17.77
CA SER A 19 -10.61 5.08 -17.86
C SER A 19 -9.47 5.47 -16.91
N ALA A 20 -9.36 6.75 -16.56
CA ALA A 20 -8.32 7.24 -15.66
C ALA A 20 -8.69 8.59 -15.06
N GLU A 21 -8.03 8.95 -13.97
CA GLU A 21 -8.15 10.23 -13.30
C GLU A 21 -6.75 10.85 -13.11
N ILE A 22 -6.65 12.15 -13.36
CA ILE A 22 -5.47 12.96 -13.04
C ILE A 22 -5.88 13.97 -11.97
N ARG A 23 -5.22 13.91 -10.82
CA ARG A 23 -5.42 14.80 -9.67
C ARG A 23 -4.08 15.16 -9.04
N THR A 24 -4.07 16.20 -8.23
CA THR A 24 -2.92 16.48 -7.37
C THR A 24 -2.78 15.40 -6.31
N ILE A 25 -1.54 15.03 -6.02
CA ILE A 25 -1.22 14.20 -4.88
C ILE A 25 -1.46 15.06 -3.64
N ALA A 26 -2.40 14.63 -2.79
CA ALA A 26 -2.62 15.30 -1.52
C ALA A 26 -1.35 15.19 -0.68
N ASN A 27 -0.72 16.33 -0.38
CA ASN A 27 0.44 16.35 0.49
C ASN A 27 -0.05 16.23 1.93
N SER A 28 -0.19 14.98 2.40
CA SER A 28 -0.49 14.71 3.81
C SER A 28 0.70 15.17 4.64
N LYS A 29 0.57 16.32 5.29
CA LYS A 29 1.53 16.79 6.31
C LYS A 29 1.48 15.97 7.59
N GLN A 30 0.48 15.10 7.73
CA GLN A 30 0.33 14.25 8.90
C GLN A 30 1.38 13.14 8.85
N LEU A 31 2.11 12.99 9.96
CA LEU A 31 3.00 11.85 10.16
C LEU A 31 2.18 10.57 10.06
N ARG A 32 2.72 9.57 9.37
CA ARG A 32 2.09 8.25 9.33
C ARG A 32 2.06 7.70 10.76
N PRO A 33 0.91 7.24 11.25
CA PRO A 33 0.86 6.57 12.54
C PRO A 33 1.76 5.32 12.48
N PHE A 34 2.59 5.15 13.50
CA PHE A 34 3.39 3.94 13.69
C PHE A 34 2.61 2.92 14.50
N GLY A 35 2.96 1.64 14.37
CA GLY A 35 2.37 0.59 15.19
C GLY A 35 0.87 0.39 14.95
N LEU A 36 0.43 0.40 13.69
CA LEU A 36 -0.98 0.13 13.35
C LEU A 36 -1.48 -1.24 13.87
N CYS A 37 -0.56 -2.19 14.02
CA CYS A 37 -0.80 -3.52 14.58
C CYS A 37 -0.17 -3.68 15.99
N ALA A 38 0.00 -2.59 16.73
CA ALA A 38 0.60 -2.66 18.07
C ALA A 38 -0.25 -3.57 18.98
N GLY A 39 0.38 -4.61 19.52
CA GLY A 39 -0.28 -5.60 20.38
C GLY A 39 -0.95 -6.76 19.64
N GLU A 40 -1.03 -6.73 18.30
CA GLU A 40 -1.56 -7.85 17.52
C GLU A 40 -0.56 -9.00 17.35
N PHE A 41 0.73 -8.71 17.49
CA PHE A 41 1.81 -9.69 17.41
C PHE A 41 2.74 -9.56 18.62
N THR A 42 2.97 -10.68 19.30
CA THR A 42 4.01 -10.81 20.30
C THR A 42 5.15 -11.58 19.68
N VAL A 43 6.34 -10.98 19.63
CA VAL A 43 7.55 -11.62 19.11
C VAL A 43 7.91 -12.78 20.05
N PRO A 44 7.96 -14.04 19.57
CA PRO A 44 8.41 -15.17 20.37
C PRO A 44 9.89 -15.05 20.73
N ASP A 45 10.30 -15.67 21.84
CA ASP A 45 11.72 -15.70 22.25
C ASP A 45 12.62 -16.41 21.23
N ASP A 46 12.04 -17.31 20.43
CA ASP A 46 12.68 -18.11 19.40
C ASP A 46 12.42 -17.57 17.98
N PHE A 47 12.20 -16.27 17.83
CA PHE A 47 11.88 -15.65 16.53
C PHE A 47 12.90 -15.98 15.41
N ASP A 48 14.18 -16.14 15.77
CA ASP A 48 15.24 -16.47 14.81
C ASP A 48 15.35 -17.98 14.51
N ALA A 49 14.45 -18.80 15.06
CA ALA A 49 14.38 -20.22 14.74
C ALA A 49 14.03 -20.43 13.26
N PRO A 50 14.49 -21.54 12.66
CA PRO A 50 14.13 -21.87 11.28
C PRO A 50 12.62 -22.00 11.12
N LEU A 51 12.10 -21.51 10.00
CA LEU A 51 10.69 -21.66 9.64
C LEU A 51 10.34 -23.15 9.46
N PRO A 52 9.07 -23.54 9.72
CA PRO A 52 8.58 -24.87 9.40
C PRO A 52 8.81 -25.25 7.92
N GLU A 53 9.10 -26.53 7.68
CA GLU A 53 9.48 -27.05 6.36
C GLU A 53 8.40 -26.83 5.29
N ASP A 54 7.13 -26.93 5.66
CA ASP A 54 5.98 -26.66 4.79
C ASP A 54 5.91 -25.19 4.36
N ILE A 55 6.23 -24.27 5.27
CA ILE A 55 6.32 -22.84 4.97
C ILE A 55 7.51 -22.58 4.05
N LEU A 56 8.69 -23.14 4.35
CA LEU A 56 9.87 -23.00 3.49
C LEU A 56 9.62 -23.51 2.08
N ASN A 57 9.01 -24.69 1.92
CA ASN A 57 8.67 -25.24 0.61
C ASN A 57 7.68 -24.34 -0.15
N ALA A 58 6.70 -23.75 0.53
CA ALA A 58 5.78 -22.79 -0.09
C ALA A 58 6.50 -21.51 -0.59
N PHE A 59 7.51 -21.02 0.15
CA PHE A 59 8.33 -19.88 -0.27
C PHE A 59 9.29 -20.24 -1.42
N GLU A 60 9.87 -21.43 -1.40
CA GLU A 60 10.85 -21.91 -2.40
C GLU A 60 10.21 -22.51 -3.65
N GLY A 61 8.88 -22.69 -3.67
CA GLY A 61 8.14 -23.27 -4.79
C GLY A 61 8.42 -24.76 -5.00
N LYS A 62 8.69 -25.48 -3.92
CA LYS A 62 8.93 -26.93 -3.89
C LYS A 62 7.67 -27.73 -3.55
#